data_AF-A0A4V1K092-F1
#
_entry.id   AF-A0A4V1K092-F1
#
_cell.length_a   1.000
_cell.length_b   1.000
_cell.length_c   1.000
_cell.angle_alpha   90.00
_cell.angle_beta   90.00
_cell.angle_gamma   90.00
#
_symmetry.space_group_name_H-M   'P 1'
#
loop_
_entity.id
_entity.type
_entity.pdbx_description
1 polymer ?
#
loop_
_entity_poly.entity_id
_entity_poly.type
_entity_poly.pdbx_seq_one_letter_code
_entity_poly.pdbx_strand_id
1 'polypeptide(L)'
;MPKIKTLDPLLPPIVVPLMEPAIDGDIEGAHGGIGLRHTEVPLVVYLINPKDGVTPGSVASLFWGNRNIPVASTPIREGEQNLDLFPMTVPAHHIVPYLVDGVRGMLRRSSGNESFTEEIKLRVSLTRPGGEDKDSLPGHQGLAYEVPPEVLLHGVNQQQALAGVKIIIRYWLNMRAYDLITLAWGSQVVQHRVQPGEVGRDITLTVDYATISAAGNNRLTRVAYQVRDAGGNLPEERARWSAVSLIDVHLNEVRPEAPWLQFPDTGTKIDLAELGSWDVEVALWVLSQEASAYSHVTLIWAGLDSEGNSIPYTHTEELSRAGLYTFEVPNALVSAIAEGSASVHALYQNGSVQQPSEKLYLEVVGQVVRWPAPTIDEDQGGHIEPDVDATVRF
;
A
#
# COMPACT_ATOMS: atom_id res chain seq x y z
N MET A 1 -55.05 42.48 -7.42
CA MET A 1 -53.97 41.96 -6.56
C MET A 1 -53.54 40.61 -7.12
N PRO A 2 -52.29 40.44 -7.59
CA PRO A 2 -51.81 39.13 -8.02
C PRO A 2 -51.71 38.23 -6.79
N LYS A 3 -52.29 37.03 -6.86
CA LYS A 3 -52.14 36.00 -5.83
C LYS A 3 -50.67 35.61 -5.78
N ILE A 4 -50.01 35.96 -4.68
CA ILE A 4 -48.71 35.39 -4.32
C ILE A 4 -48.95 33.89 -4.18
N LYS A 5 -48.41 33.10 -5.11
CA LYS A 5 -48.29 31.64 -4.95
C LYS A 5 -47.36 31.44 -3.75
N THR A 6 -47.91 31.23 -2.57
CA THR A 6 -47.18 30.59 -1.47
C THR A 6 -46.71 29.25 -2.02
N LEU A 7 -45.39 29.06 -2.14
CA LEU A 7 -44.84 27.73 -2.36
C LEU A 7 -45.35 26.86 -1.20
N ASP A 8 -45.96 25.73 -1.51
CA ASP A 8 -46.24 24.72 -0.49
C ASP A 8 -44.92 24.35 0.18
N PRO A 9 -44.88 24.20 1.53
CA PRO A 9 -43.67 23.84 2.23
C PRO A 9 -43.14 22.49 1.71
N LEU A 10 -41.83 22.41 1.50
CA LEU A 10 -41.18 21.18 1.08
C LEU A 10 -41.37 20.08 2.13
N LEU A 11 -41.54 18.86 1.66
CA LEU A 11 -41.50 17.68 2.49
C LEU A 11 -40.08 17.46 3.01
N PRO A 12 -39.93 16.77 4.16
CA PRO A 12 -38.62 16.31 4.62
C PRO A 12 -37.86 15.54 3.54
N PRO A 13 -36.51 15.56 3.53
CA PRO A 13 -35.71 14.83 2.56
C PRO A 13 -36.06 13.34 2.51
N ILE A 14 -35.91 12.75 1.32
CA ILE A 14 -35.97 11.30 1.17
C ILE A 14 -34.87 10.61 1.99
N VAL A 15 -35.14 9.41 2.46
CA VAL A 15 -34.16 8.57 3.15
C VAL A 15 -33.61 7.54 2.17
N VAL A 16 -32.31 7.64 1.91
CA VAL A 16 -31.55 6.65 1.12
C VAL A 16 -30.73 5.80 2.10
N PRO A 17 -31.10 4.54 2.36
CA PRO A 17 -30.39 3.69 3.32
C PRO A 17 -28.95 3.42 2.89
N LEU A 18 -28.03 3.33 3.86
CA LEU A 18 -26.62 2.97 3.67
C LEU A 18 -25.84 3.86 2.70
N MET A 19 -26.37 5.04 2.41
CA MET A 19 -25.71 6.10 1.65
C MET A 19 -24.43 6.52 2.37
N GLU A 20 -23.35 6.68 1.61
CA GLU A 20 -22.14 7.30 2.13
C GLU A 20 -22.38 8.79 2.44
N PRO A 21 -21.81 9.31 3.54
CA PRO A 21 -21.95 10.72 3.89
C PRO A 21 -21.48 11.66 2.77
N ALA A 22 -22.02 12.87 2.76
CA ALA A 22 -21.49 13.96 1.94
C ALA A 22 -20.00 14.19 2.22
N ILE A 23 -19.26 14.58 1.20
CA ILE A 23 -17.82 14.81 1.29
C ILE A 23 -17.57 16.31 1.38
N ASP A 24 -16.90 16.73 2.45
CA ASP A 24 -16.53 18.14 2.64
C ASP A 24 -15.64 18.61 1.49
N GLY A 25 -16.03 19.74 0.87
CA GLY A 25 -15.33 20.28 -0.29
C GLY A 25 -15.62 19.58 -1.63
N ASP A 26 -16.65 18.74 -1.71
CA ASP A 26 -17.13 18.22 -3.01
C ASP A 26 -17.60 19.38 -3.91
N ILE A 27 -16.89 19.60 -5.02
CA ILE A 27 -17.16 20.69 -5.96
C ILE A 27 -18.47 20.50 -6.72
N GLU A 28 -18.93 19.25 -6.84
CA GLU A 28 -20.21 18.93 -7.47
C GLU A 28 -21.36 19.01 -6.48
N GLY A 29 -21.07 19.15 -5.17
CA GLY A 29 -22.08 19.31 -4.11
C GLY A 29 -23.00 18.10 -3.99
N ALA A 30 -22.45 16.87 -4.09
CA ALA A 30 -23.23 15.67 -3.84
C ALA A 30 -23.58 15.56 -2.34
N HIS A 31 -24.83 15.21 -2.04
CA HIS A 31 -25.31 15.02 -0.66
C HIS A 31 -24.92 13.66 -0.07
N GLY A 32 -24.30 12.80 -0.88
CA GLY A 32 -23.82 11.49 -0.47
C GLY A 32 -23.47 10.60 -1.66
N GLY A 33 -23.02 9.39 -1.35
CA GLY A 33 -22.60 8.40 -2.34
C GLY A 33 -23.37 7.09 -2.23
N ILE A 34 -23.56 6.43 -3.37
CA ILE A 34 -24.09 5.07 -3.44
C ILE A 34 -23.11 4.16 -4.20
N GLY A 35 -22.79 3.03 -3.58
CA GLY A 35 -21.88 2.01 -4.11
C GLY A 35 -22.57 0.75 -4.65
N LEU A 36 -21.75 -0.26 -4.96
CA LEU A 36 -22.15 -1.61 -5.40
C LEU A 36 -23.18 -2.27 -4.48
N ARG A 37 -23.09 -2.04 -3.16
CA ARG A 37 -24.05 -2.57 -2.17
C ARG A 37 -25.51 -2.23 -2.49
N HIS A 38 -25.76 -1.10 -3.16
CA HIS A 38 -27.11 -0.65 -3.54
C HIS A 38 -27.61 -1.32 -4.85
N THR A 39 -26.78 -2.17 -5.45
CA THR A 39 -27.12 -2.97 -6.64
C THR A 39 -27.08 -4.48 -6.35
N GLU A 40 -26.40 -4.91 -5.29
CA GLU A 40 -26.39 -6.30 -4.79
C GLU A 40 -27.76 -6.74 -4.28
N VAL A 41 -28.53 -5.78 -3.74
CA VAL A 41 -29.94 -5.95 -3.35
C VAL A 41 -30.75 -4.77 -3.88
N PRO A 42 -32.08 -4.92 -4.07
CA PRO A 42 -32.92 -3.82 -4.52
C PRO A 42 -32.83 -2.60 -3.57
N LEU A 43 -32.42 -1.46 -4.12
CA LEU A 43 -32.37 -0.19 -3.37
C LEU A 43 -33.79 0.29 -3.08
N VAL A 44 -34.19 0.27 -1.80
CA VAL A 44 -35.46 0.84 -1.33
C VAL A 44 -35.20 2.21 -0.72
N VAL A 45 -35.72 3.24 -1.36
CA VAL A 45 -35.71 4.63 -0.87
C VAL A 45 -37.04 4.90 -0.17
N TYR A 46 -37.01 5.75 0.86
CA TYR A 46 -38.21 6.07 1.63
C TYR A 46 -38.57 7.54 1.53
N LEU A 47 -39.85 7.81 1.30
CA LEU A 47 -40.45 9.11 1.55
C LEU A 47 -40.95 9.16 2.99
N ILE A 48 -40.56 10.19 3.74
CA ILE A 48 -41.06 10.43 5.10
C ILE A 48 -42.53 10.82 5.01
N ASN A 49 -43.41 10.08 5.70
CA ASN A 49 -44.82 10.37 5.70
C ASN A 49 -45.10 11.62 6.56
N PRO A 50 -45.61 12.73 5.98
CA PRO A 50 -45.95 13.92 6.76
C PRO A 50 -47.15 13.72 7.69
N LYS A 51 -47.88 12.59 7.56
CA LYS A 51 -49.14 12.21 8.21
C LYS A 51 -50.32 13.12 7.86
N ASP A 52 -50.10 14.42 7.93
CA ASP A 52 -51.09 15.42 7.56
C ASP A 52 -51.55 15.22 6.11
N GLY A 53 -52.87 15.29 5.89
CA GLY A 53 -53.52 15.17 4.58
C GLY A 53 -53.25 13.88 3.80
N VAL A 54 -52.69 12.83 4.42
CA VAL A 54 -52.42 11.54 3.76
C VAL A 54 -53.61 10.61 3.96
N THR A 55 -54.26 10.24 2.87
CA THR A 55 -55.42 9.34 2.87
C THR A 55 -55.20 8.17 1.92
N PRO A 56 -55.97 7.06 2.06
CA PRO A 56 -56.06 6.07 0.99
C PRO A 56 -56.33 6.75 -0.36
N GLY A 57 -55.61 6.33 -1.40
CA GLY A 57 -55.64 6.95 -2.74
C GLY A 57 -54.61 8.07 -2.95
N SER A 58 -53.91 8.52 -1.92
CA SER A 58 -52.70 9.35 -2.09
C SER A 58 -51.60 8.52 -2.77
N VAL A 59 -50.67 9.17 -3.46
CA VAL A 59 -49.60 8.49 -4.21
C VAL A 59 -48.25 9.09 -3.82
N ALA A 60 -47.33 8.26 -3.34
CA ALA A 60 -45.93 8.61 -3.19
C ALA A 60 -45.16 8.25 -4.47
N SER A 61 -44.34 9.14 -4.98
CA SER A 61 -43.55 8.95 -6.20
C SER A 61 -42.09 9.31 -5.96
N LEU A 62 -41.18 8.56 -6.58
CA LEU A 62 -39.75 8.80 -6.55
C LEU A 62 -39.25 9.20 -7.93
N PHE A 63 -38.54 10.31 -8.01
CA PHE A 63 -37.82 10.75 -9.20
C PHE A 63 -36.33 10.51 -8.99
N TRP A 64 -35.66 10.03 -10.03
CA TRP A 64 -34.25 9.64 -9.99
C TRP A 64 -33.57 10.02 -11.31
N GLY A 65 -32.85 11.14 -11.34
CA GLY A 65 -32.19 11.68 -12.54
C GLY A 65 -33.15 12.37 -13.52
N ASN A 66 -34.34 11.81 -13.74
CA ASN A 66 -35.39 12.39 -14.56
C ASN A 66 -36.46 13.06 -13.68
N ARG A 67 -36.61 14.38 -13.81
CA ARG A 67 -37.55 15.19 -13.01
C ARG A 67 -39.02 15.06 -13.45
N ASN A 68 -39.27 14.46 -14.61
CA ASN A 68 -40.60 14.39 -15.24
C ASN A 68 -41.23 13.00 -15.15
N ILE A 69 -40.41 11.95 -15.04
CA ILE A 69 -40.88 10.56 -15.03
C ILE A 69 -40.43 9.90 -13.73
N PRO A 70 -41.35 9.52 -12.84
CA PRO A 70 -40.99 8.83 -11.62
C PRO A 70 -40.51 7.41 -11.94
N VAL A 71 -39.46 6.97 -11.26
CA VAL A 71 -38.91 5.60 -11.38
C VAL A 71 -39.67 4.60 -10.52
N ALA A 72 -40.40 5.10 -9.52
CA ALA A 72 -41.28 4.31 -8.67
C ALA A 72 -42.49 5.15 -8.24
N SER A 73 -43.63 4.50 -8.04
CA SER A 73 -44.83 5.12 -7.46
C SER A 73 -45.61 4.10 -6.65
N THR A 74 -45.94 4.47 -5.42
CA THR A 74 -46.64 3.62 -4.46
C THR A 74 -47.99 4.29 -4.12
N PRO A 75 -49.12 3.74 -4.58
CA PRO A 75 -50.43 4.20 -4.12
C PRO A 75 -50.64 3.75 -2.67
N ILE A 76 -51.00 4.70 -1.82
CA ILE A 76 -51.22 4.47 -0.38
C ILE A 76 -52.59 3.83 -0.21
N ARG A 77 -52.62 2.63 0.34
CA ARG A 77 -53.84 1.85 0.60
C ARG A 77 -54.40 2.11 2.00
N GLU A 78 -55.58 1.56 2.25
CA GLU A 78 -56.17 1.53 3.58
C GLU A 78 -55.25 0.79 4.57
N GLY A 79 -54.96 1.43 5.70
CA GLY A 79 -54.02 0.96 6.72
C GLY A 79 -52.59 1.50 6.52
N GLU A 80 -52.19 1.79 5.28
CA GLU A 80 -50.84 2.28 4.96
C GLU A 80 -50.67 3.79 5.25
N GLN A 81 -51.75 4.57 5.35
CA GLN A 81 -51.67 6.02 5.58
C GLN A 81 -50.98 6.40 6.91
N ASN A 82 -50.88 5.44 7.83
CA ASN A 82 -50.25 5.61 9.14
C ASN A 82 -48.80 5.15 9.17
N LEU A 83 -48.23 4.60 8.09
CA LEU A 83 -46.81 4.22 8.02
C LEU A 83 -45.91 5.44 8.23
N ASP A 84 -44.77 5.31 8.89
CA ASP A 84 -43.81 6.43 9.04
C ASP A 84 -43.05 6.72 7.75
N LEU A 85 -42.87 5.68 6.93
CA LEU A 85 -42.06 5.70 5.72
C LEU A 85 -42.80 4.99 4.60
N PHE A 86 -42.81 5.59 3.41
CA PHE A 86 -43.33 4.96 2.20
C PHE A 86 -42.16 4.39 1.37
N PRO A 87 -42.07 3.05 1.23
CA PRO A 87 -41.00 2.42 0.47
C PRO A 87 -41.22 2.58 -1.04
N MET A 88 -40.13 2.87 -1.75
CA MET A 88 -40.08 3.01 -3.21
C MET A 88 -38.78 2.37 -3.72
N THR A 89 -38.91 1.27 -4.45
CA THR A 89 -37.75 0.53 -4.99
C THR A 89 -37.23 1.23 -6.24
N VAL A 90 -35.93 1.54 -6.27
CA VAL A 90 -35.24 2.05 -7.46
C VAL A 90 -34.89 0.86 -8.36
N PRO A 91 -35.39 0.78 -9.60
CA PRO A 91 -34.97 -0.26 -10.53
C PRO A 91 -33.47 -0.17 -10.83
N ALA A 92 -32.77 -1.31 -10.83
CA ALA A 92 -31.31 -1.34 -10.94
C ALA A 92 -30.76 -0.61 -12.17
N HIS A 93 -31.47 -0.64 -13.31
CA HIS A 93 -31.05 0.05 -14.53
C HIS A 93 -31.13 1.59 -14.45
N HIS A 94 -31.79 2.16 -13.44
CA HIS A 94 -31.76 3.59 -13.14
C HIS A 94 -30.56 4.00 -12.27
N ILE A 95 -29.88 3.03 -11.63
CA ILE A 95 -28.65 3.27 -10.87
C ILE A 95 -27.49 3.23 -11.86
N VAL A 96 -27.15 4.40 -12.41
CA VAL A 96 -26.07 4.56 -13.39
C VAL A 96 -24.88 5.29 -12.80
N PRO A 97 -23.63 5.00 -13.22
CA PRO A 97 -22.42 5.59 -12.63
C PRO A 97 -22.35 7.12 -12.71
N TYR A 98 -21.38 7.67 -11.97
CA TYR A 98 -20.99 9.08 -11.89
C TYR A 98 -21.85 9.90 -10.94
N LEU A 99 -22.89 10.57 -11.45
CA LEU A 99 -23.65 11.54 -10.69
C LEU A 99 -25.11 11.47 -11.14
N VAL A 100 -26.01 11.31 -10.18
CA VAL A 100 -27.44 11.46 -10.39
C VAL A 100 -27.91 12.73 -9.71
N ASP A 101 -28.45 13.65 -10.51
CA ASP A 101 -28.98 14.93 -10.04
C ASP A 101 -30.51 14.94 -10.10
N GLY A 102 -31.15 15.67 -9.18
CA GLY A 102 -32.61 15.76 -9.13
C GLY A 102 -33.31 14.53 -8.56
N VAL A 103 -32.66 13.81 -7.63
CA VAL A 103 -33.33 12.75 -6.86
C VAL A 103 -34.27 13.41 -5.86
N ARG A 104 -35.57 13.12 -5.94
CA ARG A 104 -36.58 13.74 -5.06
C ARG A 104 -37.81 12.85 -4.90
N GLY A 105 -38.49 13.01 -3.77
CA GLY A 105 -39.80 12.42 -3.53
C GLY A 105 -40.92 13.42 -3.86
N MET A 106 -42.09 12.90 -4.21
CA MET A 106 -43.33 13.65 -4.35
C MET A 106 -44.45 12.90 -3.65
N LEU A 107 -45.30 13.62 -2.93
CA LEU A 107 -46.56 13.11 -2.43
C LEU A 107 -47.70 13.84 -3.14
N ARG A 108 -48.52 13.09 -3.88
CA ARG A 108 -49.78 13.58 -4.42
C ARG A 108 -50.92 13.12 -3.53
N ARG A 109 -51.62 14.08 -2.91
CA ARG A 109 -52.78 13.81 -2.05
C ARG A 109 -53.99 13.42 -2.89
N SER A 110 -54.98 12.79 -2.27
CA SER A 110 -56.27 12.47 -2.91
C SER A 110 -57.00 13.69 -3.46
N SER A 111 -56.76 14.89 -2.91
CA SER A 111 -57.25 16.17 -3.42
C SER A 111 -56.57 16.62 -4.73
N GLY A 112 -55.49 15.97 -5.15
CA GLY A 112 -54.68 16.34 -6.31
C GLY A 112 -53.52 17.29 -5.99
N ASN A 113 -53.43 17.80 -4.75
CA ASN A 113 -52.30 18.65 -4.33
C ASN A 113 -51.01 17.84 -4.27
N GLU A 114 -49.93 18.42 -4.79
CA GLU A 114 -48.61 17.81 -4.86
C GLU A 114 -47.62 18.56 -3.95
N SER A 115 -46.84 17.81 -3.17
CA SER A 115 -45.75 18.35 -2.36
C SER A 115 -44.49 17.56 -2.67
N PHE A 116 -43.35 18.26 -2.73
CA PHE A 116 -42.06 17.69 -3.12
C PHE A 116 -41.07 17.75 -1.96
N THR A 117 -40.13 16.81 -1.91
CA THR A 117 -38.94 16.95 -1.07
C THR A 117 -37.96 17.93 -1.70
N GLU A 118 -36.94 18.35 -0.94
CA GLU A 118 -35.73 18.91 -1.56
C GLU A 118 -35.11 17.92 -2.55
N GLU A 119 -34.50 18.46 -3.60
CA GLU A 119 -33.74 17.67 -4.57
C GLU A 119 -32.36 17.35 -3.99
N ILE A 120 -31.99 16.08 -4.04
CA ILE A 120 -30.64 15.65 -3.70
C ILE A 120 -29.90 15.15 -4.94
N LYS A 121 -28.58 15.36 -4.90
CA LYS A 121 -27.62 14.87 -5.86
C LYS A 121 -26.79 13.77 -5.22
N LEU A 122 -26.63 12.63 -5.88
CA LEU A 122 -25.90 11.47 -5.37
C LEU A 122 -24.78 11.09 -6.31
N ARG A 123 -23.63 10.73 -5.74
CA ARG A 123 -22.51 10.16 -6.47
C ARG A 123 -22.68 8.65 -6.58
N VAL A 124 -22.47 8.08 -7.76
CA VAL A 124 -22.71 6.65 -8.02
C VAL A 124 -21.43 5.94 -8.43
N SER A 125 -21.00 4.97 -7.62
CA SER A 125 -19.85 4.10 -7.91
C SER A 125 -20.24 2.64 -8.00
N LEU A 126 -20.15 2.09 -9.22
CA LEU A 126 -20.50 0.69 -9.53
C LEU A 126 -19.28 -0.14 -9.94
N THR A 127 -18.08 0.32 -9.60
CA THR A 127 -16.84 -0.41 -9.84
C THR A 127 -16.00 -0.38 -8.55
N ARG A 128 -15.13 -1.38 -8.38
CA ARG A 128 -14.24 -1.46 -7.22
C ARG A 128 -12.93 -0.70 -7.48
N PRO A 129 -12.39 0.03 -6.50
CA PRO A 129 -11.01 0.51 -6.56
C PRO A 129 -10.05 -0.67 -6.78
N GLY A 130 -9.15 -0.55 -7.75
CA GLY A 130 -8.20 -1.60 -8.11
C GLY A 130 -8.76 -2.67 -9.04
N GLY A 131 -10.09 -2.76 -9.20
CA GLY A 131 -10.73 -3.76 -10.05
C GLY A 131 -10.86 -5.13 -9.39
N GLU A 132 -10.79 -6.18 -10.20
CA GLU A 132 -10.63 -7.56 -9.71
C GLU A 132 -9.16 -7.84 -9.49
N ASP A 133 -8.81 -8.44 -8.35
CA ASP A 133 -7.53 -9.08 -8.22
C ASP A 133 -7.62 -10.43 -8.94
N LYS A 134 -6.64 -10.77 -9.78
CA LYS A 134 -6.61 -12.06 -10.50
C LYS A 134 -5.45 -12.94 -10.05
N ASP A 135 -4.58 -12.40 -9.22
CA ASP A 135 -3.42 -13.09 -8.71
C ASP A 135 -3.74 -13.73 -7.34
N SER A 136 -2.95 -14.74 -6.98
CA SER A 136 -2.89 -15.36 -5.66
C SER A 136 -1.77 -14.77 -4.78
N LEU A 137 -0.94 -13.88 -5.31
CA LEU A 137 0.07 -13.15 -4.53
C LEU A 137 -0.55 -12.36 -3.38
N PRO A 138 0.14 -12.23 -2.23
CA PRO A 138 -0.36 -11.45 -1.10
C PRO A 138 -0.60 -9.98 -1.42
N GLY A 139 -1.76 -9.47 -1.00
CA GLY A 139 -2.19 -8.09 -1.27
C GLY A 139 -2.83 -7.91 -2.64
N HIS A 140 -3.52 -6.80 -2.84
CA HIS A 140 -4.24 -6.50 -4.08
C HIS A 140 -3.26 -6.01 -5.14
N GLN A 141 -3.06 -6.76 -6.21
CA GLN A 141 -2.05 -6.41 -7.23
C GLN A 141 -2.38 -5.14 -8.03
N GLY A 142 -3.67 -4.79 -8.12
CA GLY A 142 -4.12 -3.50 -8.66
C GLY A 142 -3.87 -2.28 -7.76
N LEU A 143 -3.33 -2.47 -6.54
CA LEU A 143 -3.00 -1.42 -5.58
C LEU A 143 -1.49 -1.43 -5.28
N ALA A 144 -0.72 -0.70 -6.09
CA ALA A 144 0.73 -0.58 -5.93
C ALA A 144 1.12 0.74 -5.26
N TYR A 145 2.25 0.73 -4.55
CA TYR A 145 2.91 1.91 -4.01
C TYR A 145 4.41 1.66 -3.91
N GLU A 146 5.17 2.72 -3.76
CA GLU A 146 6.62 2.68 -3.66
C GLU A 146 7.09 3.35 -2.37
N VAL A 147 7.96 2.62 -1.68
CA VAL A 147 8.75 3.12 -0.57
C VAL A 147 10.09 3.59 -1.15
N PRO A 148 10.62 4.74 -0.73
CA PRO A 148 11.93 5.19 -1.18
C PRO A 148 13.00 4.12 -0.95
N PRO A 149 13.88 3.83 -1.93
CA PRO A 149 14.90 2.80 -1.79
C PRO A 149 15.74 2.98 -0.52
N GLU A 150 16.15 4.21 -0.20
CA GLU A 150 16.93 4.52 0.99
C GLU A 150 16.22 4.13 2.31
N VAL A 151 14.89 4.15 2.34
CA VAL A 151 14.09 3.73 3.51
C VAL A 151 13.99 2.22 3.60
N LEU A 152 13.89 1.51 2.46
CA LEU A 152 13.95 0.06 2.44
C LEU A 152 15.33 -0.46 2.85
N LEU A 153 16.37 0.26 2.44
CA LEU A 153 17.76 -0.07 2.71
C LEU A 153 18.13 0.28 4.17
N HIS A 154 18.10 1.55 4.51
CA HIS A 154 18.62 2.02 5.81
C HIS A 154 17.56 2.07 6.91
N GLY A 155 16.29 1.81 6.59
CA GLY A 155 15.20 2.03 7.53
C GLY A 155 14.98 3.51 7.82
N VAL A 156 14.38 3.78 8.97
CA VAL A 156 14.01 5.13 9.43
C VAL A 156 14.59 5.38 10.81
N ASN A 157 15.71 6.11 10.84
CA ASN A 157 16.28 6.67 12.06
C ASN A 157 15.69 8.06 12.37
N GLN A 158 16.20 8.75 13.39
CA GLN A 158 15.75 10.09 13.77
C GLN A 158 15.78 11.11 12.64
N GLN A 159 16.85 11.15 11.85
CA GLN A 159 17.04 12.12 10.77
C GLN A 159 16.02 11.89 9.65
N GLN A 160 15.86 10.64 9.21
CA GLN A 160 14.88 10.25 8.19
C GLN A 160 13.45 10.56 8.65
N ALA A 161 13.12 10.28 9.92
CA ALA A 161 11.81 10.58 10.45
C ALA A 161 11.51 12.08 10.53
N LEU A 162 12.50 12.90 10.89
CA LEU A 162 12.37 14.36 10.89
C LEU A 162 12.18 14.93 9.48
N ALA A 163 12.80 14.32 8.48
CA ALA A 163 12.58 14.67 7.07
C ALA A 163 11.20 14.24 6.55
N GLY A 164 10.61 13.22 7.17
CA GLY A 164 9.37 12.56 6.75
C GLY A 164 9.60 11.57 5.61
N VAL A 165 8.84 10.48 5.61
CA VAL A 165 8.95 9.43 4.59
C VAL A 165 7.92 9.66 3.50
N LYS A 166 8.39 9.82 2.25
CA LYS A 166 7.53 10.06 1.09
C LYS A 166 7.17 8.74 0.41
N ILE A 167 5.93 8.30 0.58
CA ILE A 167 5.37 7.11 -0.05
C ILE A 167 4.65 7.52 -1.34
N ILE A 168 5.01 6.91 -2.46
CA ILE A 168 4.34 7.16 -3.75
C ILE A 168 3.24 6.12 -3.94
N ILE A 169 1.99 6.52 -3.84
CA ILE A 169 0.85 5.69 -4.20
C ILE A 169 0.68 5.73 -5.72
N ARG A 170 0.81 4.59 -6.39
CA ARG A 170 0.60 4.50 -7.84
C ARG A 170 -0.90 4.62 -8.15
N TYR A 171 -1.26 5.29 -9.24
CA TYR A 171 -2.65 5.36 -9.64
C TYR A 171 -3.20 3.95 -9.92
N TRP A 172 -4.49 3.74 -9.66
CA TRP A 172 -5.14 2.43 -9.78
C TRP A 172 -6.31 2.44 -10.77
N LEU A 173 -6.74 1.25 -11.17
CA LEU A 173 -7.93 1.08 -12.00
C LEU A 173 -9.19 1.53 -11.23
N ASN A 174 -10.08 2.28 -11.90
CA ASN A 174 -11.27 2.90 -11.31
C ASN A 174 -10.99 4.00 -10.28
N MET A 175 -9.79 4.58 -10.26
CA MET A 175 -9.49 5.78 -9.46
C MET A 175 -10.45 6.92 -9.79
N ARG A 176 -11.01 7.56 -8.76
CA ARG A 176 -11.94 8.68 -8.90
C ARG A 176 -11.63 9.79 -7.91
N ALA A 177 -12.16 10.98 -8.24
CA ALA A 177 -12.18 12.07 -7.29
C ALA A 177 -12.91 11.62 -6.03
N TYR A 178 -12.38 12.04 -4.89
CA TYR A 178 -12.89 11.77 -3.56
C TYR A 178 -12.76 10.34 -3.06
N ASP A 179 -12.00 9.48 -3.74
CA ASP A 179 -11.52 8.24 -3.13
C ASP A 179 -10.69 8.56 -1.87
N LEU A 180 -10.88 7.77 -0.81
CA LEU A 180 -10.10 7.87 0.42
C LEU A 180 -8.96 6.86 0.37
N ILE A 181 -7.73 7.35 0.30
CA ILE A 181 -6.54 6.54 0.56
C ILE A 181 -6.34 6.48 2.07
N THR A 182 -6.15 5.28 2.61
CA THR A 182 -5.71 5.05 3.99
C THR A 182 -4.41 4.26 3.94
N LEU A 183 -3.29 4.92 4.19
CA LEU A 183 -1.97 4.32 4.32
C LEU A 183 -1.75 3.95 5.79
N ALA A 184 -1.55 2.66 6.07
CA ALA A 184 -1.14 2.19 7.37
C ALA A 184 0.39 2.28 7.52
N TRP A 185 0.84 2.84 8.64
CA TRP A 185 2.22 2.86 9.08
C TRP A 185 2.30 2.24 10.48
N GLY A 186 2.58 0.94 10.55
CA GLY A 186 2.51 0.19 11.81
C GLY A 186 1.10 0.26 12.43
N SER A 187 1.00 0.92 13.58
CA SER A 187 -0.27 1.13 14.29
C SER A 187 -0.99 2.44 13.92
N GLN A 188 -0.36 3.30 13.12
CA GLN A 188 -0.86 4.61 12.73
C GLN A 188 -1.40 4.62 11.31
N VAL A 189 -2.17 5.64 10.96
CA VAL A 189 -2.73 5.82 9.62
C VAL A 189 -2.53 7.24 9.11
N VAL A 190 -2.18 7.35 7.83
CA VAL A 190 -2.19 8.60 7.07
C VAL A 190 -3.30 8.52 6.04
N GLN A 191 -4.17 9.52 6.02
CA GLN A 191 -5.31 9.56 5.12
C GLN A 191 -5.18 10.69 4.11
N HIS A 192 -5.58 10.41 2.86
CA HIS A 192 -5.64 11.41 1.80
C HIS A 192 -6.90 11.22 0.99
N ARG A 193 -7.59 12.33 0.73
CA ARG A 193 -8.76 12.37 -0.13
C ARG A 193 -8.31 12.81 -1.53
N VAL A 194 -8.47 11.93 -2.51
CA VAL A 194 -8.12 12.21 -3.91
C VAL A 194 -8.88 13.45 -4.39
N GLN A 195 -8.17 14.44 -4.89
CA GLN A 195 -8.75 15.65 -5.45
C GLN A 195 -9.06 15.45 -6.95
N PRO A 196 -10.03 16.18 -7.54
CA PRO A 196 -10.35 16.07 -8.96
C PRO A 196 -9.15 16.18 -9.91
N GLY A 197 -8.15 17.00 -9.57
CA GLY A 197 -6.93 17.17 -10.37
C GLY A 197 -5.87 16.07 -10.22
N GLU A 198 -6.05 15.14 -9.27
CA GLU A 198 -5.12 14.03 -8.97
C GLU A 198 -5.55 12.72 -9.66
N VAL A 199 -6.76 12.66 -10.20
CA VAL A 199 -7.30 11.44 -10.81
C VAL A 199 -6.42 10.98 -11.98
N GLY A 200 -6.03 9.71 -11.97
CA GLY A 200 -5.14 9.12 -12.98
C GLY A 200 -3.68 9.53 -12.85
N ARG A 201 -3.27 10.01 -11.66
CA ARG A 201 -1.88 10.39 -11.35
C ARG A 201 -1.44 9.73 -10.05
N ASP A 202 -0.14 9.54 -9.94
CA ASP A 202 0.47 9.08 -8.70
C ASP A 202 0.37 10.15 -7.62
N ILE A 203 0.17 9.72 -6.38
CA ILE A 203 -0.01 10.60 -5.22
C ILE A 203 1.13 10.34 -4.24
N THR A 204 1.87 11.39 -3.89
CA THR A 204 2.91 11.31 -2.86
C THR A 204 2.30 11.63 -1.49
N LEU A 205 2.27 10.64 -0.61
CA LEU A 205 1.91 10.81 0.79
C LEU A 205 3.16 10.98 1.64
N THR A 206 3.15 11.94 2.56
CA THR A 206 4.25 12.10 3.52
C THR A 206 3.82 11.54 4.87
N VAL A 207 4.54 10.55 5.37
CA VAL A 207 4.43 10.06 6.75
C VAL A 207 5.35 10.93 7.60
N ASP A 208 4.77 11.76 8.45
CA ASP A 208 5.49 12.75 9.24
C ASP A 208 6.13 12.15 10.52
N TYR A 209 7.01 12.93 11.14
CA TYR A 209 7.68 12.52 12.38
C TYR A 209 6.69 12.10 13.48
N ALA A 210 5.59 12.84 13.64
CA ALA A 210 4.61 12.56 14.69
C ALA A 210 3.95 11.18 14.49
N THR A 211 3.60 10.84 13.25
CA THR A 211 3.04 9.54 12.88
C THR A 211 4.07 8.43 13.09
N ILE A 212 5.31 8.62 12.63
CA ILE A 212 6.40 7.62 12.77
C ILE A 212 6.71 7.39 14.25
N SER A 213 6.83 8.47 15.04
CA SER A 213 7.11 8.41 16.47
C SER A 213 5.98 7.75 17.27
N ALA A 214 4.72 8.04 16.93
CA ALA A 214 3.56 7.42 17.57
C ALA A 214 3.44 5.92 17.28
N ALA A 215 3.88 5.46 16.10
CA ALA A 215 3.97 4.03 15.79
C ALA A 215 5.06 3.33 16.62
N GLY A 216 6.13 4.06 16.95
CA GLY A 216 7.26 3.57 17.75
C GLY A 216 8.30 2.80 16.93
N ASN A 217 9.40 2.42 17.59
CA ASN A 217 10.46 1.61 16.98
C ASN A 217 9.97 0.18 16.75
N ASN A 218 10.18 -0.33 15.53
CA ASN A 218 9.92 -1.72 15.17
C ASN A 218 10.69 -2.07 13.90
N ARG A 219 11.47 -3.17 13.96
CA ARG A 219 12.27 -3.67 12.85
C ARG A 219 11.44 -4.12 11.64
N LEU A 220 10.16 -4.43 11.86
CA LEU A 220 9.22 -4.94 10.86
C LEU A 220 7.95 -4.09 10.84
N THR A 221 8.10 -2.76 10.86
CA THR A 221 6.97 -1.84 10.72
C THR A 221 6.26 -2.13 9.41
N ARG A 222 5.02 -2.61 9.50
CA ARG A 222 4.22 -2.98 8.33
C ARG A 222 3.65 -1.71 7.70
N VAL A 223 3.89 -1.55 6.41
CA VAL A 223 3.31 -0.49 5.59
C VAL A 223 2.47 -1.12 4.49
N ALA A 224 1.29 -0.58 4.27
CA ALA A 224 0.37 -0.96 3.18
C ALA A 224 -0.72 0.11 3.09
N TYR A 225 -1.44 0.18 1.98
CA TYR A 225 -2.58 1.08 1.85
C TYR A 225 -3.84 0.36 1.37
N GLN A 226 -4.97 0.99 1.65
CA GLN A 226 -6.28 0.62 1.14
C GLN A 226 -6.95 1.88 0.56
N VAL A 227 -7.86 1.67 -0.38
CA VAL A 227 -8.74 2.71 -0.93
C VAL A 227 -10.18 2.43 -0.55
N ARG A 228 -10.97 3.48 -0.31
CA ARG A 228 -12.43 3.41 -0.27
C ARG A 228 -12.99 4.50 -1.18
N ASP A 229 -13.81 4.12 -2.16
CA ASP A 229 -14.37 5.12 -3.07
C ASP A 229 -15.47 5.97 -2.40
N ALA A 230 -15.88 7.03 -3.08
CA ALA A 230 -16.93 7.93 -2.60
C ALA A 230 -18.34 7.28 -2.53
N GLY A 231 -18.55 6.13 -3.18
CA GLY A 231 -19.76 5.32 -3.04
C GLY A 231 -19.68 4.28 -1.92
N GLY A 232 -18.54 4.19 -1.23
CA GLY A 232 -18.33 3.29 -0.10
C GLY A 232 -17.84 1.91 -0.48
N ASN A 233 -17.43 1.71 -1.73
CA ASN A 233 -16.85 0.45 -2.16
C ASN A 233 -15.41 0.34 -1.66
N LEU A 234 -15.08 -0.85 -1.22
CA LEU A 234 -13.71 -1.27 -0.95
C LEU A 234 -13.23 -2.14 -2.12
N PRO A 235 -11.89 -2.31 -2.25
CA PRO A 235 -11.29 -3.33 -3.11
C PRO A 235 -11.88 -4.72 -2.83
N GLU A 236 -11.51 -5.67 -3.68
CA GLU A 236 -11.99 -7.04 -3.54
C GLU A 236 -11.82 -7.58 -2.11
N GLU A 237 -12.83 -8.30 -1.62
CA GLU A 237 -12.91 -8.69 -0.20
C GLU A 237 -11.73 -9.54 0.26
N ARG A 238 -11.23 -10.43 -0.61
CA ARG A 238 -10.07 -11.29 -0.35
C ARG A 238 -8.75 -10.52 -0.26
N ALA A 239 -8.68 -9.32 -0.85
CA ALA A 239 -7.47 -8.53 -0.99
C ALA A 239 -7.80 -7.04 -0.80
N ARG A 240 -8.15 -6.67 0.43
CA ARG A 240 -8.59 -5.29 0.74
C ARG A 240 -7.47 -4.25 0.79
N TRP A 241 -6.22 -4.70 0.87
CA TRP A 241 -5.01 -3.89 1.06
C TRP A 241 -4.00 -4.19 -0.03
N SER A 242 -3.11 -3.25 -0.33
CA SER A 242 -1.90 -3.47 -1.14
C SER A 242 -1.00 -4.56 -0.54
N ALA A 243 0.04 -4.96 -1.30
CA ALA A 243 1.15 -5.72 -0.75
C ALA A 243 1.80 -4.99 0.45
N VAL A 244 2.41 -5.73 1.37
CA VAL A 244 3.00 -5.17 2.59
C VAL A 244 4.50 -4.98 2.42
N SER A 245 5.00 -3.78 2.73
CA SER A 245 6.42 -3.54 2.93
C SER A 245 6.75 -3.60 4.42
N LEU A 246 7.92 -4.13 4.76
CA LEU A 246 8.45 -4.17 6.12
C LEU A 246 9.58 -3.16 6.22
N ILE A 247 9.41 -2.17 7.09
CA ILE A 247 10.35 -1.07 7.26
C ILE A 247 10.91 -1.12 8.69
N ASP A 248 12.22 -1.00 8.80
CA ASP A 248 12.91 -0.93 10.08
C ASP A 248 12.89 0.50 10.63
N VAL A 249 12.16 0.74 11.71
CA VAL A 249 12.05 2.05 12.37
C VAL A 249 12.78 2.02 13.70
N HIS A 250 13.72 2.95 13.90
CA HIS A 250 14.66 2.96 15.02
C HIS A 250 15.11 4.38 15.41
N LEU A 251 14.16 5.25 15.77
CA LEU A 251 14.39 6.69 15.94
C LEU A 251 15.48 7.03 16.97
N ASN A 252 15.44 6.39 18.14
CA ASN A 252 16.32 6.72 19.27
C ASN A 252 17.35 5.62 19.57
N GLU A 253 17.61 4.74 18.61
CA GLU A 253 18.60 3.68 18.78
C GLU A 253 19.93 4.12 18.17
N VAL A 254 20.97 4.15 19.00
CA VAL A 254 22.34 4.26 18.49
C VAL A 254 22.77 2.88 18.04
N ARG A 255 22.92 2.70 16.73
CA ARG A 255 23.38 1.46 16.14
C ARG A 255 24.90 1.50 15.96
N PRO A 256 25.61 0.38 16.18
CA PRO A 256 26.98 0.22 15.73
C PRO A 256 27.12 0.54 14.24
N GLU A 257 28.30 1.00 13.85
CA GLU A 257 28.59 1.31 12.45
C GLU A 257 28.41 0.08 11.55
N ALA A 258 28.04 0.33 10.29
CA ALA A 258 27.90 -0.74 9.32
C ALA A 258 29.25 -1.45 9.10
N PRO A 259 29.25 -2.76 8.84
CA PRO A 259 30.45 -3.40 8.31
C PRO A 259 30.85 -2.76 6.98
N TRP A 260 32.09 -2.98 6.54
CA TRP A 260 32.56 -2.59 5.21
C TRP A 260 33.12 -3.79 4.47
N LEU A 261 33.13 -3.68 3.14
CA LEU A 261 33.77 -4.65 2.26
C LEU A 261 35.29 -4.46 2.36
N GLN A 262 35.99 -5.36 3.04
CA GLN A 262 37.44 -5.32 3.24
C GLN A 262 38.19 -5.90 2.04
N PHE A 263 37.64 -6.94 1.42
CA PHE A 263 38.14 -7.51 0.19
C PHE A 263 36.99 -8.06 -0.67
N PRO A 264 36.91 -7.68 -1.96
CA PRO A 264 37.74 -6.68 -2.64
C PRO A 264 37.44 -5.25 -2.13
N ASP A 265 38.46 -4.38 -2.01
CA ASP A 265 38.29 -3.01 -1.48
C ASP A 265 37.72 -2.05 -2.55
N THR A 266 36.45 -2.24 -2.84
CA THR A 266 35.70 -1.56 -3.91
C THR A 266 34.49 -0.78 -3.36
N GLY A 267 34.38 -0.68 -2.03
CA GLY A 267 33.29 -0.01 -1.32
C GLY A 267 32.00 -0.85 -1.31
N THR A 268 31.19 -0.74 -2.37
CA THR A 268 29.82 -1.31 -2.40
C THR A 268 29.58 -2.24 -3.59
N LYS A 269 30.61 -2.64 -4.32
CA LYS A 269 30.48 -3.47 -5.53
C LYS A 269 31.42 -4.64 -5.51
N ILE A 270 30.91 -5.86 -5.64
CA ILE A 270 31.75 -7.05 -5.80
C ILE A 270 31.77 -7.41 -7.28
N ASP A 271 32.91 -7.19 -7.95
CA ASP A 271 33.14 -7.71 -9.30
C ASP A 271 33.65 -9.15 -9.21
N LEU A 272 32.86 -10.10 -9.73
CA LEU A 272 33.22 -11.52 -9.72
C LEU A 272 34.47 -11.84 -10.54
N ALA A 273 34.80 -11.02 -11.54
CA ALA A 273 36.03 -11.18 -12.31
C ALA A 273 37.27 -10.77 -11.49
N GLU A 274 37.15 -9.70 -10.69
CA GLU A 274 38.22 -9.25 -9.80
C GLU A 274 38.36 -10.16 -8.57
N LEU A 275 37.23 -10.64 -8.02
CA LEU A 275 37.20 -11.56 -6.90
C LEU A 275 37.85 -12.91 -7.25
N GLY A 276 37.67 -13.38 -8.49
CA GLY A 276 38.22 -14.66 -8.93
C GLY A 276 37.73 -15.83 -8.07
N SER A 277 38.66 -16.60 -7.51
CA SER A 277 38.36 -17.73 -6.63
C SER A 277 38.45 -17.40 -5.13
N TRP A 278 38.67 -16.13 -4.79
CA TRP A 278 38.82 -15.71 -3.40
C TRP A 278 37.46 -15.52 -2.74
N ASP A 279 37.43 -15.69 -1.42
CA ASP A 279 36.28 -15.36 -0.60
C ASP A 279 36.19 -13.84 -0.43
N VAL A 280 34.97 -13.34 -0.19
CA VAL A 280 34.77 -11.94 0.16
C VAL A 280 35.11 -11.76 1.64
N GLU A 281 35.91 -10.75 1.97
CA GLU A 281 36.14 -10.37 3.37
C GLU A 281 35.26 -9.18 3.73
N VAL A 282 34.43 -9.35 4.75
CA VAL A 282 33.66 -8.27 5.37
C VAL A 282 34.28 -7.98 6.73
N ALA A 283 34.59 -6.72 6.99
CA ALA A 283 35.16 -6.32 8.26
C ALA A 283 34.23 -5.37 9.02
N LEU A 284 34.39 -5.35 10.33
CA LEU A 284 33.73 -4.42 11.22
C LEU A 284 34.69 -4.01 12.34
N TRP A 285 34.48 -2.82 12.88
CA TRP A 285 35.27 -2.28 13.98
C TRP A 285 34.46 -2.31 15.27
N VAL A 286 34.87 -3.17 16.21
CA VAL A 286 34.20 -3.29 17.51
C VAL A 286 34.80 -2.31 18.50
N LEU A 287 33.97 -1.44 19.07
CA LEU A 287 34.35 -0.51 20.13
C LEU A 287 34.44 -1.20 21.50
N SER A 288 35.19 -0.61 22.42
CA SER A 288 35.33 -1.15 23.79
C SER A 288 34.00 -1.27 24.53
N GLN A 289 33.05 -0.38 24.24
CA GLN A 289 31.70 -0.45 24.81
C GLN A 289 30.95 -1.68 24.30
N GLU A 290 31.03 -1.99 23.01
CA GLU A 290 30.35 -3.14 22.40
C GLU A 290 30.96 -4.45 22.89
N ALA A 291 32.30 -4.56 22.90
CA ALA A 291 33.01 -5.73 23.42
C ALA A 291 32.76 -5.98 24.92
N SER A 292 32.37 -4.95 25.68
CA SER A 292 31.99 -5.09 27.09
C SER A 292 30.50 -5.40 27.29
N ALA A 293 29.65 -4.99 26.34
CA ALA A 293 28.21 -5.15 26.43
C ALA A 293 27.72 -6.48 25.83
N TYR A 294 28.44 -7.00 24.84
CA TYR A 294 28.06 -8.17 24.05
C TYR A 294 29.11 -9.27 24.14
N SER A 295 28.67 -10.53 24.01
CA SER A 295 29.52 -11.71 24.06
C SER A 295 29.83 -12.29 22.68
N HIS A 296 28.94 -12.07 21.71
CA HIS A 296 29.10 -12.56 20.34
C HIS A 296 28.70 -11.48 19.34
N VAL A 297 29.29 -11.57 18.16
CA VAL A 297 28.86 -10.84 16.97
C VAL A 297 28.61 -11.83 15.85
N THR A 298 27.44 -11.74 15.23
CA THR A 298 27.09 -12.54 14.06
C THR A 298 27.04 -11.64 12.83
N LEU A 299 27.86 -11.92 11.82
CA LEU A 299 27.66 -11.36 10.50
C LEU A 299 26.41 -11.99 9.88
N ILE A 300 25.47 -11.16 9.45
CA ILE A 300 24.28 -11.56 8.72
C ILE A 300 24.41 -11.07 7.28
N TRP A 301 24.51 -12.01 6.35
CA TRP A 301 24.51 -11.78 4.90
C TRP A 301 23.18 -12.24 4.32
N ALA A 302 22.41 -11.31 3.76
CA ALA A 302 21.18 -11.59 3.04
C ALA A 302 21.40 -11.33 1.55
N GLY A 303 21.84 -12.37 0.82
CA GLY A 303 22.04 -12.33 -0.62
C GLY A 303 20.73 -12.58 -1.39
N LEU A 304 20.58 -11.90 -2.52
CA LEU A 304 19.51 -12.08 -3.51
C LEU A 304 20.14 -12.21 -4.89
N ASP A 305 19.79 -13.23 -5.65
CA ASP A 305 20.19 -13.34 -7.06
C ASP A 305 19.38 -12.37 -7.97
N SER A 306 19.66 -12.36 -9.27
CA SER A 306 18.99 -11.50 -10.25
C SER A 306 17.49 -11.79 -10.42
N GLU A 307 17.02 -12.96 -9.97
CA GLU A 307 15.60 -13.35 -9.97
C GLU A 307 14.92 -13.06 -8.61
N GLY A 308 15.68 -12.61 -7.61
CA GLY A 308 15.21 -12.30 -6.26
C GLY A 308 15.16 -13.51 -5.31
N ASN A 309 15.76 -14.65 -5.67
CA ASN A 309 15.87 -15.80 -4.78
C ASN A 309 16.90 -15.52 -3.68
N SER A 310 16.58 -15.92 -2.45
CA SER A 310 17.44 -15.65 -1.29
C SER A 310 18.54 -16.70 -1.10
N ILE A 311 19.78 -16.23 -1.00
CA ILE A 311 20.98 -16.99 -0.63
C ILE A 311 21.58 -16.38 0.66
N PRO A 312 21.09 -16.79 1.85
CA PRO A 312 21.57 -16.25 3.11
C PRO A 312 22.86 -16.91 3.59
N TYR A 313 23.66 -16.17 4.35
CA TYR A 313 24.83 -16.69 5.05
C TYR A 313 24.99 -16.00 6.41
N THR A 314 25.51 -16.73 7.39
CA THR A 314 25.79 -16.19 8.72
C THR A 314 27.07 -16.77 9.29
N HIS A 315 27.88 -15.93 9.93
CA HIS A 315 29.10 -16.36 10.63
C HIS A 315 29.16 -15.69 11.99
N THR A 316 29.50 -16.42 13.06
CA THR A 316 29.50 -15.90 14.43
C THR A 316 30.88 -16.00 15.05
N GLU A 317 31.32 -14.92 15.69
CA GLU A 317 32.57 -14.83 16.42
C GLU A 317 32.33 -14.41 17.87
N GLU A 318 33.21 -14.85 18.78
CA GLU A 318 33.22 -14.39 20.16
C GLU A 318 33.83 -12.98 20.28
N LEU A 319 33.14 -12.10 20.99
CA LEU A 319 33.63 -10.77 21.32
C LEU A 319 34.47 -10.82 22.60
N SER A 320 35.78 -10.99 22.42
CA SER A 320 36.75 -11.03 23.53
C SER A 320 37.51 -9.71 23.73
N ARG A 321 37.53 -8.84 22.70
CA ARG A 321 38.24 -7.55 22.74
C ARG A 321 37.62 -6.54 21.77
N ALA A 322 37.95 -5.28 21.97
CA ALA A 322 37.75 -4.24 20.96
C ALA A 322 38.77 -4.39 19.82
N GLY A 323 38.39 -3.93 18.63
CA GLY A 323 39.27 -3.86 17.46
C GLY A 323 38.61 -4.40 16.18
N LEU A 324 39.46 -4.69 15.20
CA LEU A 324 39.05 -5.22 13.90
C LEU A 324 38.64 -6.68 14.00
N TYR A 325 37.47 -6.99 13.45
CA TYR A 325 36.98 -8.34 13.20
C TYR A 325 36.71 -8.50 11.70
N THR A 326 37.16 -9.61 11.12
CA THR A 326 37.00 -9.92 9.70
C THR A 326 36.26 -11.25 9.55
N PHE A 327 35.36 -11.30 8.58
CA PHE A 327 34.48 -12.43 8.29
C PHE A 327 34.63 -12.79 6.82
N GLU A 328 34.87 -14.07 6.54
CA GLU A 328 34.94 -14.59 5.17
C GLU A 328 33.56 -15.06 4.72
N VAL A 329 33.09 -14.54 3.59
CA VAL A 329 31.88 -14.99 2.91
C VAL A 329 32.33 -15.85 1.71
N PRO A 330 32.01 -17.16 1.72
CA PRO A 330 32.49 -18.08 0.69
C PRO A 330 32.17 -17.62 -0.74
N ASN A 331 33.17 -17.67 -1.62
CA ASN A 331 33.06 -17.29 -3.04
C ASN A 331 31.87 -17.93 -3.74
N ALA A 332 31.59 -19.20 -3.42
CA ALA A 332 30.47 -19.94 -4.00
C ALA A 332 29.11 -19.28 -3.71
N LEU A 333 28.93 -18.69 -2.53
CA LEU A 333 27.70 -17.99 -2.15
C LEU A 333 27.59 -16.64 -2.84
N VAL A 334 28.70 -15.93 -2.99
CA VAL A 334 28.76 -14.65 -3.71
C VAL A 334 28.50 -14.86 -5.20
N SER A 335 29.11 -15.90 -5.79
CA SER A 335 28.89 -16.30 -7.19
C SER A 335 27.46 -16.76 -7.46
N ALA A 336 26.79 -17.38 -6.48
CA ALA A 336 25.40 -17.80 -6.62
C ALA A 336 24.41 -16.64 -6.75
N ILE A 337 24.82 -15.42 -6.35
CA ILE A 337 24.03 -14.20 -6.48
C ILE A 337 24.59 -13.25 -7.56
N ALA A 338 25.25 -13.78 -8.58
CA ALA A 338 25.74 -13.00 -9.71
C ALA A 338 24.65 -12.11 -10.31
N GLU A 339 24.99 -10.86 -10.64
CA GLU A 339 24.03 -9.83 -11.10
C GLU A 339 22.90 -9.50 -10.10
N GLY A 340 23.08 -9.92 -8.84
CA GLY A 340 22.17 -9.68 -7.73
C GLY A 340 22.72 -8.67 -6.72
N SER A 341 22.31 -8.82 -5.46
CA SER A 341 22.69 -7.90 -4.38
C SER A 341 22.79 -8.60 -3.03
N ALA A 342 23.49 -7.99 -2.07
CA ALA A 342 23.52 -8.45 -0.69
C ALA A 342 23.31 -7.29 0.29
N SER A 343 22.53 -7.56 1.34
CA SER A 343 22.48 -6.72 2.54
C SER A 343 23.26 -7.38 3.66
N VAL A 344 24.21 -6.66 4.24
CA VAL A 344 25.14 -7.18 5.24
C VAL A 344 25.08 -6.32 6.50
N HIS A 345 24.92 -6.94 7.67
CA HIS A 345 25.02 -6.25 8.95
C HIS A 345 25.56 -7.17 10.02
N ALA A 346 26.05 -6.57 11.11
CA ALA A 346 26.46 -7.28 12.29
C ALA A 346 25.30 -7.32 13.30
N LEU A 347 25.13 -8.45 13.96
CA LEU A 347 24.20 -8.63 15.07
C LEU A 347 24.99 -8.89 16.34
N TYR A 348 25.05 -7.87 17.21
CA TYR A 348 25.71 -7.96 18.51
C TYR A 348 24.77 -8.59 19.53
N GLN A 349 25.25 -9.60 20.27
CA GLN A 349 24.39 -10.46 21.10
C GLN A 349 24.95 -10.67 22.51
N ASN A 350 24.06 -10.68 23.50
CA ASN A 350 24.33 -11.13 24.85
C ASN A 350 23.09 -11.80 25.45
N GLY A 351 23.03 -13.12 25.43
CA GLY A 351 21.82 -13.86 25.79
C GLY A 351 20.65 -13.49 24.89
N SER A 352 19.61 -12.88 25.44
CA SER A 352 18.43 -12.41 24.70
C SER A 352 18.55 -10.99 24.15
N VAL A 353 19.57 -10.22 24.55
CA VAL A 353 19.79 -8.86 24.06
C VAL A 353 20.44 -8.92 22.69
N GLN A 354 19.86 -8.22 21.72
CA GLN A 354 20.36 -8.16 20.35
C GLN A 354 20.34 -6.73 19.82
N GLN A 355 21.48 -6.28 19.29
CA GLN A 355 21.62 -4.97 18.66
C GLN A 355 22.20 -5.15 17.24
N PRO A 356 21.42 -4.89 16.18
CA PRO A 356 21.96 -4.82 14.84
C PRO A 356 22.78 -3.54 14.66
N SER A 357 23.82 -3.63 13.85
CA SER A 357 24.51 -2.48 13.26
C SER A 357 23.65 -1.84 12.18
N GLU A 358 24.14 -0.71 11.66
CA GLU A 358 23.75 -0.24 10.33
C GLU A 358 24.07 -1.29 9.26
N LYS A 359 23.41 -1.18 8.10
CA LYS A 359 23.54 -2.14 7.00
C LYS A 359 24.47 -1.63 5.90
N LEU A 360 25.36 -2.50 5.45
CA LEU A 360 26.10 -2.39 4.20
C LEU A 360 25.27 -3.01 3.07
N TYR A 361 25.24 -2.33 1.94
CA TYR A 361 24.59 -2.81 0.73
C TYR A 361 25.63 -3.02 -0.37
N LEU A 362 25.59 -4.19 -0.97
CA LEU A 362 26.55 -4.64 -1.98
C LEU A 362 25.81 -5.02 -3.25
N GLU A 363 26.30 -4.53 -4.39
CA GLU A 363 25.91 -5.01 -5.72
C GLU A 363 26.93 -6.05 -6.18
N VAL A 364 26.46 -7.18 -6.71
CA VAL A 364 27.34 -8.21 -7.28
C VAL A 364 27.27 -8.10 -8.80
N VAL A 365 28.41 -7.87 -9.44
CA VAL A 365 28.51 -7.62 -10.88
C VAL A 365 29.46 -8.59 -11.54
N GLY A 366 29.28 -8.78 -12.85
CA GLY A 366 30.13 -9.62 -13.67
C GLY A 366 29.73 -11.10 -13.66
N GLN A 367 30.41 -11.88 -14.50
CA GLN A 367 30.27 -13.33 -14.56
C GLN A 367 31.51 -13.98 -13.93
N VAL A 368 31.35 -15.17 -13.35
CA VAL A 368 32.49 -15.95 -12.84
C VAL A 368 33.46 -16.22 -13.99
N VAL A 369 34.59 -15.51 -14.01
CA VAL A 369 35.66 -15.80 -14.96
C VAL A 369 36.38 -17.04 -14.45
N ARG A 370 36.02 -18.21 -15.01
CA ARG A 370 36.90 -19.38 -14.91
C ARG A 370 38.12 -19.11 -15.76
N TRP A 371 39.24 -18.77 -15.12
CA TRP A 371 40.54 -18.81 -15.79
C TRP A 371 40.69 -20.21 -16.41
N PRO A 372 41.06 -20.32 -17.69
CA PRO A 372 41.40 -21.60 -18.26
C PRO A 372 42.51 -22.23 -17.40
N ALA A 373 42.48 -23.56 -17.27
CA ALA A 373 43.56 -24.24 -16.56
C ALA A 373 44.90 -23.84 -17.20
N PRO A 374 45.94 -23.54 -16.40
CA PRO A 374 47.24 -23.22 -16.96
C PRO A 374 47.68 -24.34 -17.90
N THR A 375 48.13 -23.97 -19.08
CA THR A 375 48.60 -24.92 -20.08
C THR A 375 50.09 -25.07 -19.96
N ILE A 376 50.58 -26.30 -20.13
CA ILE A 376 52.01 -26.58 -20.24
C ILE A 376 52.28 -26.78 -21.74
N ASP A 377 53.14 -25.94 -22.33
CA ASP A 377 53.40 -25.97 -23.78
C ASP A 377 53.97 -27.33 -24.22
N GLU A 378 54.70 -28.00 -23.33
CA GLU A 378 55.35 -29.29 -23.54
C GLU A 378 54.45 -30.49 -23.19
N ASP A 379 53.20 -30.26 -22.76
CA ASP A 379 52.25 -31.35 -22.49
C ASP A 379 51.71 -31.94 -23.81
N GLN A 380 52.24 -33.10 -24.19
CA GLN A 380 51.76 -33.85 -25.35
C GLN A 380 50.66 -34.85 -24.97
N GLY A 381 49.54 -34.34 -24.48
CA GLY A 381 48.34 -35.15 -24.22
C GLY A 381 48.43 -35.97 -22.92
N GLY A 382 48.99 -35.39 -21.86
CA GLY A 382 49.12 -35.97 -20.52
C GLY A 382 50.53 -36.52 -20.21
N HIS A 383 51.53 -36.19 -21.04
CA HIS A 383 52.90 -36.65 -20.85
C HIS A 383 53.89 -35.50 -21.02
N ILE A 384 54.73 -35.31 -20.02
CA ILE A 384 55.82 -34.33 -20.00
C ILE A 384 57.11 -35.13 -19.80
N GLU A 385 58.07 -34.91 -20.69
CA GLU A 385 59.39 -35.54 -20.59
C GLU A 385 60.13 -34.99 -19.36
N PRO A 386 60.64 -35.86 -18.46
CA PRO A 386 61.18 -35.44 -17.17
C PRO A 386 62.48 -34.62 -17.26
N ASP A 387 63.14 -34.62 -18.42
CA ASP A 387 64.45 -33.98 -18.65
C ASP A 387 64.35 -32.68 -19.48
N VAL A 388 63.14 -32.10 -19.63
CA VAL A 388 62.89 -30.86 -20.37
C VAL A 388 62.30 -29.80 -19.44
N ASP A 389 62.78 -28.57 -19.55
CA ASP A 389 62.17 -27.42 -18.86
C ASP A 389 60.73 -27.24 -19.35
N ALA A 390 59.76 -27.24 -18.43
CA ALA A 390 58.35 -27.02 -18.75
C ALA A 390 57.99 -25.54 -18.65
N THR A 391 57.35 -25.01 -19.70
CA THR A 391 56.86 -23.64 -19.78
C THR A 391 55.38 -23.63 -19.41
N VAL A 392 55.07 -23.07 -18.24
CA VAL A 392 53.68 -22.89 -17.78
C VAL A 392 53.15 -21.55 -18.27
N ARG A 393 52.02 -21.58 -19.01
CA ARG A 393 51.26 -20.39 -19.41
C ARG A 393 49.98 -20.28 -18.59
N PHE A 394 49.70 -19.07 -18.12
CA PHE A 394 48.50 -18.71 -17.37
C PHE A 394 47.54 -17.91 -18.24
#